data_AF-A0A1I9XUD4-F1
#
_entry.id   AF-A0A1I9XUD4-F1
#
_cell.length_a   1.000
_cell.length_b   1.000
_cell.length_c   1.000
_cell.angle_alpha   90.00
_cell.angle_beta   90.00
_cell.angle_gamma   90.00
#
_symmetry.space_group_name_H-M   'P 1'
#
loop_
_entity.id
_entity.type
_entity.pdbx_description
1 polymer ?
#
loop_
_entity_poly.entity_id
_entity_poly.type
_entity_poly.pdbx_seq_one_letter_code
_entity_poly.pdbx_strand_id
1 'polypeptide(L)'
;MATTASIVKDKGSASLAPRRARQIARLLRAVFGVQRLRAGQQEVIDSVLAGRDTLAIMPTGSGKSLCYQLPAALLPGATLVVSPLISLMQDQLDKLQALGITAVQLNSSLTRAEEDAATARIAAGGKLIIFCTPERLATADFLALLAGAPPSLVVIDEAHCISQWGHDFRPAYLEIAAALRALGRPPVLALTATATDDVVADIRAQLDAPKLHVVSTGIYRANLRYGVIQVTNAGEQQDTALRLLRETAGTGIVYAATVKAVVDLAARLEGLGESVTCYHGKLAARERKQNQALFMGGERRIMVATNAFGMGIDKPDTRFVIHLQVPANLEAYYQESGRAGRDGLPADCTLLYFQEDKRVQQFFLAKHYPTADELAAIVAVARELPATFAFDALASGLPELSDGHLKVCLKLLKDGKLLRQDRRLGYRLKAPSAGSPTYAQLARIYVDKQERDRQALEQMVAYAQSGFCRWKLLLDYFGDAGDFERCCTCDNCQAPPALATPIDLDEAAGPCIRADAAPSPPPVPPIAVGSRVRVPRFDIGTVLSVAGDQVTIAFPEETTRTFMAEFVAPA
;
A
#
# COMPACT_ATOMS: atom_id res chain seq x y z
N MET A 1 -22.45 49.32 -38.98
CA MET A 1 -23.72 48.69 -38.57
C MET A 1 -23.41 47.27 -38.13
N ALA A 2 -23.83 46.91 -36.93
CA ALA A 2 -23.36 45.77 -36.16
C ALA A 2 -23.83 44.42 -36.71
N THR A 3 -22.91 43.46 -36.81
CA THR A 3 -23.21 42.05 -37.06
C THR A 3 -23.39 41.36 -35.71
N THR A 4 -24.62 41.03 -35.37
CA THR A 4 -25.00 40.28 -34.16
C THR A 4 -24.47 38.85 -34.21
N ALA A 5 -23.42 38.57 -33.42
CA ALA A 5 -22.99 37.23 -33.10
C ALA A 5 -23.97 36.59 -32.09
N SER A 6 -24.67 35.54 -32.52
CA SER A 6 -25.53 34.73 -31.68
C SER A 6 -24.68 33.94 -30.67
N ILE A 7 -24.72 34.36 -29.41
CA ILE A 7 -24.19 33.62 -28.27
C ILE A 7 -25.13 32.43 -28.03
N VAL A 8 -24.77 31.25 -28.53
CA VAL A 8 -25.33 29.99 -28.06
C VAL A 8 -24.79 29.77 -26.64
N LYS A 9 -25.58 30.18 -25.64
CA LYS A 9 -25.32 29.85 -24.23
C LYS A 9 -25.41 28.33 -24.06
N ASP A 10 -24.26 27.71 -23.86
CA ASP A 10 -24.12 26.34 -23.37
C ASP A 10 -24.79 26.22 -21.99
N LYS A 11 -26.05 25.78 -21.97
CA LYS A 11 -26.85 25.54 -20.76
C LYS A 11 -26.66 24.11 -20.20
N GLY A 12 -25.72 23.32 -20.74
CA GLY A 12 -25.54 21.92 -20.39
C GLY A 12 -24.77 21.69 -19.07
N SER A 13 -23.68 22.42 -18.82
CA SER A 13 -22.71 22.03 -17.79
C SER A 13 -23.13 22.34 -16.34
N ALA A 14 -23.91 23.40 -16.10
CA ALA A 14 -24.25 23.85 -14.75
C ALA A 14 -25.27 22.96 -14.01
N SER A 15 -26.06 22.14 -14.71
CA SER A 15 -27.13 21.32 -14.11
C SER A 15 -26.70 19.90 -13.68
N LEU A 16 -25.53 19.43 -14.13
CA LEU A 16 -25.01 18.09 -13.86
C LEU A 16 -24.33 17.97 -12.49
N ALA A 17 -23.62 19.00 -12.03
CA ALA A 17 -22.88 18.96 -10.76
C ALA A 17 -23.79 18.71 -9.53
N PRO A 18 -24.96 19.38 -9.37
CA PRO A 18 -25.84 19.15 -8.22
C PRO A 18 -26.56 17.79 -8.26
N ARG A 19 -26.74 17.21 -9.45
CA ARG A 19 -27.31 15.86 -9.63
C ARG A 19 -26.27 14.80 -9.29
N ARG A 20 -25.04 14.97 -9.77
CA ARG A 20 -23.91 14.06 -9.51
C ARG A 20 -23.55 14.04 -8.02
N ALA A 21 -23.50 15.19 -7.35
CA ALA A 21 -23.28 15.26 -5.91
C ALA A 21 -24.35 14.52 -5.09
N ARG A 22 -25.63 14.66 -5.45
CA ARG A 22 -26.73 13.89 -4.82
C ARG A 22 -26.62 12.39 -5.07
N GLN A 23 -26.21 12.00 -6.27
CA GLN A 23 -26.01 10.59 -6.60
C GLN A 23 -24.84 9.98 -5.82
N ILE A 24 -23.72 10.71 -5.70
CA ILE A 24 -22.57 10.33 -4.86
C ILE A 24 -23.01 10.15 -3.41
N ALA A 25 -23.68 11.14 -2.82
CA ALA A 25 -24.15 11.07 -1.44
C ALA A 25 -25.09 9.87 -1.19
N ARG A 26 -25.95 9.55 -2.17
CA ARG A 26 -26.83 8.38 -2.10
C ARG A 26 -26.05 7.07 -2.13
N LEU A 27 -25.10 6.92 -3.06
CA LEU A 27 -24.28 5.71 -3.18
C LEU A 27 -23.40 5.51 -1.93
N LEU A 28 -22.80 6.57 -1.42
CA LEU A 28 -21.99 6.52 -0.20
C LEU A 28 -22.76 5.92 0.98
N ARG A 29 -23.99 6.37 1.22
CA ARG A 29 -24.80 5.86 2.33
C ARG A 29 -25.41 4.50 2.05
N ALA A 30 -26.01 4.32 0.87
CA ALA A 30 -26.83 3.14 0.57
C ALA A 30 -26.01 1.90 0.22
N VAL A 31 -24.84 2.08 -0.40
CA VAL A 31 -23.99 0.97 -0.86
C VAL A 31 -22.78 0.83 0.06
N PHE A 32 -22.06 1.91 0.32
CA PHE A 32 -20.79 1.84 1.05
C PHE A 32 -20.93 2.00 2.57
N GLY A 33 -22.11 2.39 3.08
CA GLY A 33 -22.31 2.67 4.50
C GLY A 33 -21.49 3.85 5.04
N VAL A 34 -20.96 4.70 4.15
CA VAL A 34 -20.08 5.83 4.49
C VAL A 34 -20.90 7.12 4.58
N GLN A 35 -20.79 7.82 5.70
CA GLN A 35 -21.52 9.09 5.90
C GLN A 35 -20.88 10.26 5.13
N ARG A 36 -19.56 10.34 5.13
CA ARG A 36 -18.78 11.43 4.52
C ARG A 36 -17.48 10.91 3.92
N LEU A 37 -17.05 11.52 2.83
CA LEU A 37 -15.73 11.30 2.26
C LEU A 37 -14.66 11.88 3.18
N ARG A 38 -13.53 11.20 3.26
CA ARG A 38 -12.32 11.67 3.94
C ARG A 38 -11.61 12.72 3.08
N ALA A 39 -10.66 13.44 3.69
CA ALA A 39 -9.84 14.42 2.99
C ALA A 39 -9.21 13.82 1.71
N GLY A 40 -9.15 14.62 0.64
CA GLY A 40 -8.66 14.24 -0.69
C GLY A 40 -9.53 13.28 -1.51
N GLN A 41 -10.37 12.43 -0.88
CA GLN A 41 -11.19 11.48 -1.65
C GLN A 41 -12.12 12.16 -2.66
N GLN A 42 -12.78 13.24 -2.25
CA GLN A 42 -13.69 14.01 -3.12
C GLN A 42 -12.95 14.55 -4.36
N GLU A 43 -11.76 15.12 -4.16
CA GLU A 43 -10.95 15.67 -5.24
C GLU A 43 -10.51 14.60 -6.23
N VAL A 44 -10.06 13.43 -5.74
CA VAL A 44 -9.71 12.28 -6.59
C VAL A 44 -10.91 11.82 -7.40
N ILE A 45 -12.06 11.62 -6.73
CA ILE A 45 -13.31 11.18 -7.37
C ILE A 45 -13.75 12.16 -8.45
N ASP A 46 -13.73 13.47 -8.17
CA ASP A 46 -14.14 14.50 -9.12
C ASP A 46 -13.17 14.58 -10.32
N SER A 47 -11.86 14.41 -10.08
CA SER A 47 -10.85 14.37 -11.13
C SER A 47 -11.07 13.19 -12.08
N VAL A 48 -11.30 12.00 -11.53
CA VAL A 48 -11.58 10.78 -12.30
C VAL A 48 -12.89 10.89 -13.06
N LEU A 49 -13.95 11.41 -12.43
CA LEU A 49 -15.25 11.62 -13.07
C LEU A 49 -15.26 12.74 -14.12
N ALA A 50 -14.22 13.58 -14.14
CA ALA A 50 -13.93 14.55 -15.19
C ALA A 50 -13.06 13.97 -16.32
N GLY A 51 -12.68 12.69 -16.23
CA GLY A 51 -11.87 12.01 -17.24
C GLY A 51 -10.39 12.38 -17.22
N ARG A 52 -9.87 12.89 -16.09
CA ARG A 52 -8.46 13.24 -15.95
C ARG A 52 -7.65 12.08 -15.39
N ASP A 53 -6.48 11.85 -15.96
CA ASP A 53 -5.46 10.98 -15.37
C ASP A 53 -5.06 11.54 -14.00
N THR A 54 -5.15 10.70 -12.97
CA THR A 54 -4.99 11.12 -11.58
C THR A 54 -4.06 10.16 -10.84
N LEU A 55 -3.10 10.70 -10.08
CA LEU A 55 -2.32 9.98 -9.09
C LEU A 55 -2.78 10.41 -7.71
N ALA A 56 -3.32 9.48 -6.92
CA ALA A 56 -3.66 9.72 -5.53
C ALA A 56 -2.60 9.11 -4.61
N ILE A 57 -1.90 9.99 -3.88
CA ILE A 57 -0.96 9.64 -2.82
C ILE A 57 -1.71 9.82 -1.50
N MET A 58 -2.16 8.71 -0.92
CA MET A 58 -2.99 8.74 0.27
C MET A 58 -2.55 7.64 1.23
N PRO A 59 -2.39 7.92 2.53
CA PRO A 59 -1.79 6.98 3.48
C PRO A 59 -2.60 5.68 3.58
N THR A 60 -2.00 4.63 4.12
CA THR A 60 -2.72 3.38 4.40
C THR A 60 -3.92 3.66 5.31
N GLY A 61 -5.02 2.94 5.09
CA GLY A 61 -6.26 3.15 5.83
C GLY A 61 -7.08 4.37 5.40
N SER A 62 -6.59 5.27 4.52
CA SER A 62 -7.34 6.46 4.04
C SER A 62 -8.58 6.15 3.18
N GLY A 63 -8.83 4.88 2.85
CA GLY A 63 -9.96 4.47 2.02
C GLY A 63 -9.73 4.68 0.52
N LYS A 64 -8.48 4.49 0.03
CA LYS A 64 -8.13 4.57 -1.39
C LYS A 64 -9.06 3.79 -2.32
N SER A 65 -9.54 2.62 -1.91
CA SER A 65 -10.43 1.82 -2.75
C SER A 65 -11.73 2.54 -3.12
N LEU A 66 -12.26 3.35 -2.21
CA LEU A 66 -13.49 4.12 -2.46
C LEU A 66 -13.31 5.10 -3.63
N CYS A 67 -12.09 5.60 -3.85
CA CYS A 67 -11.76 6.54 -4.91
C CYS A 67 -11.95 5.94 -6.31
N TYR A 68 -11.94 4.61 -6.48
CA TYR A 68 -12.31 3.97 -7.74
C TYR A 68 -13.65 3.23 -7.70
N GLN A 69 -14.04 2.68 -6.55
CA GLN A 69 -15.30 1.94 -6.43
C GLN A 69 -16.52 2.83 -6.65
N LEU A 70 -16.47 4.07 -6.15
CA LEU A 70 -17.54 5.03 -6.37
C LEU A 70 -17.63 5.49 -7.83
N PRO A 71 -16.52 5.91 -8.51
CA PRO A 71 -16.56 6.13 -9.95
C PRO A 71 -17.02 4.93 -10.76
N ALA A 72 -16.62 3.69 -10.40
CA ALA A 72 -17.05 2.48 -11.09
C ALA A 72 -18.58 2.30 -11.09
N ALA A 73 -19.27 2.71 -10.03
CA ALA A 73 -20.74 2.69 -9.97
C ALA A 73 -21.40 3.79 -10.82
N LEU A 74 -20.68 4.88 -11.11
CA LEU A 74 -21.19 6.05 -11.81
C LEU A 74 -20.90 6.03 -13.31
N LEU A 75 -19.73 5.53 -13.71
CA LEU A 75 -19.28 5.45 -15.09
C LEU A 75 -20.09 4.39 -15.88
N PRO A 76 -20.24 4.57 -17.21
CA PRO A 76 -21.11 3.71 -18.02
C PRO A 76 -20.51 2.32 -18.30
N GLY A 77 -19.18 2.20 -18.39
CA GLY A 77 -18.47 0.96 -18.68
C GLY A 77 -17.75 0.37 -17.48
N ALA A 78 -16.93 -0.65 -17.76
CA ALA A 78 -16.18 -1.35 -16.73
C ALA A 78 -15.07 -0.48 -16.12
N THR A 79 -14.67 -0.81 -14.89
CA THR A 79 -13.46 -0.30 -14.26
C THR A 79 -12.46 -1.44 -14.13
N LEU A 80 -11.32 -1.32 -14.79
CA LEU A 80 -10.24 -2.30 -14.71
C LEU A 80 -9.30 -1.92 -13.57
N VAL A 81 -9.07 -2.82 -12.63
CA VAL A 81 -8.17 -2.62 -11.48
C VAL A 81 -6.98 -3.56 -11.60
N VAL A 82 -5.81 -2.97 -11.83
CA VAL A 82 -4.53 -3.67 -11.89
C VAL A 82 -3.91 -3.64 -10.50
N SER A 83 -3.69 -4.80 -9.89
CA SER A 83 -3.08 -4.92 -8.57
C SER A 83 -2.03 -6.01 -8.56
N PRO A 84 -0.88 -5.83 -7.87
CA PRO A 84 0.19 -6.83 -7.85
C PRO A 84 -0.15 -8.07 -7.01
N LEU A 85 -1.27 -8.05 -6.28
CA LEU A 85 -1.51 -8.95 -5.15
C LEU A 85 -2.83 -9.67 -5.29
N ILE A 86 -2.74 -10.94 -5.70
CA ILE A 86 -3.91 -11.81 -5.89
C ILE A 86 -4.74 -11.93 -4.61
N SER A 87 -4.10 -12.02 -3.44
CA SER A 87 -4.79 -12.11 -2.15
C SER A 87 -5.63 -10.87 -1.84
N LEU A 88 -5.08 -9.66 -2.07
CA LEU A 88 -5.81 -8.41 -1.89
C LEU A 88 -6.99 -8.31 -2.86
N MET A 89 -6.79 -8.71 -4.11
CA MET A 89 -7.86 -8.71 -5.10
C MET A 89 -9.02 -9.61 -4.69
N GLN A 90 -8.76 -10.79 -4.10
CA GLN A 90 -9.81 -11.67 -3.58
C GLN A 90 -10.57 -11.02 -2.41
N ASP A 91 -9.86 -10.44 -1.44
CA ASP A 91 -10.51 -9.77 -0.31
C ASP A 91 -11.37 -8.58 -0.77
N GLN A 92 -10.93 -7.83 -1.79
CA GLN A 92 -11.72 -6.75 -2.38
C GLN A 92 -12.93 -7.29 -3.16
N LEU A 93 -12.77 -8.39 -3.90
CA LEU A 93 -13.85 -9.05 -4.63
C LEU A 93 -14.97 -9.48 -3.68
N ASP A 94 -14.63 -10.16 -2.59
CA ASP A 94 -15.58 -10.65 -1.59
C ASP A 94 -16.33 -9.48 -0.94
N LYS A 95 -15.61 -8.41 -0.56
CA LYS A 95 -16.21 -7.19 -0.02
C LYS A 95 -17.18 -6.54 -1.02
N LEU A 96 -16.81 -6.43 -2.29
CA LEU A 96 -17.66 -5.82 -3.33
C LEU A 96 -18.91 -6.65 -3.61
N GLN A 97 -18.79 -7.97 -3.65
CA GLN A 97 -19.92 -8.89 -3.82
C GLN A 97 -20.90 -8.80 -2.65
N ALA A 98 -20.40 -8.70 -1.41
CA ALA A 98 -21.24 -8.50 -0.23
C ALA A 98 -22.02 -7.17 -0.27
N LEU A 99 -21.49 -6.14 -0.95
CA LEU A 99 -22.18 -4.86 -1.20
C LEU A 99 -23.10 -4.89 -2.43
N GLY A 100 -23.23 -6.04 -3.11
CA GLY A 100 -24.01 -6.17 -4.34
C GLY A 100 -23.37 -5.51 -5.58
N ILE A 101 -22.09 -5.15 -5.52
CA ILE A 101 -21.35 -4.59 -6.65
C ILE A 101 -20.84 -5.74 -7.51
N THR A 102 -21.15 -5.71 -8.80
CA THR A 102 -20.65 -6.73 -9.73
C THR A 102 -19.16 -6.54 -9.95
N ALA A 103 -18.39 -7.55 -9.54
CA ALA A 103 -16.96 -7.61 -9.73
C ALA A 103 -16.53 -9.02 -10.15
N VAL A 104 -15.47 -9.09 -10.95
CA VAL A 104 -14.82 -10.34 -11.36
C VAL A 104 -13.31 -10.19 -11.19
N GLN A 105 -12.62 -11.32 -11.08
CA GLN A 105 -11.18 -11.37 -11.02
C GLN A 105 -10.65 -12.29 -12.13
N LEU A 106 -9.49 -11.97 -12.68
CA LEU A 106 -8.73 -12.83 -13.59
C LEU A 106 -7.28 -12.93 -13.10
N ASN A 107 -6.90 -14.13 -12.69
CA ASN A 107 -5.57 -14.47 -12.22
C ASN A 107 -5.25 -15.94 -12.55
N SER A 108 -4.00 -16.38 -12.31
CA SER A 108 -3.55 -17.74 -12.60
C SER A 108 -4.04 -18.81 -11.62
N SER A 109 -4.75 -18.44 -10.55
CA SER A 109 -5.27 -19.38 -9.55
C SER A 109 -6.70 -19.87 -9.84
N LEU A 110 -7.36 -19.32 -10.86
CA LEU A 110 -8.70 -19.73 -11.25
C LEU A 110 -8.70 -21.06 -12.01
N THR A 111 -9.76 -21.84 -11.83
CA THR A 111 -10.05 -22.99 -12.68
C THR A 111 -10.50 -22.52 -14.07
N ARG A 112 -10.43 -23.42 -15.06
CA ARG A 112 -10.84 -23.09 -16.43
C ARG A 112 -12.30 -22.63 -16.51
N ALA A 113 -13.20 -23.27 -15.76
CA ALA A 113 -14.61 -22.91 -15.73
C ALA A 113 -14.85 -21.51 -15.14
N GLU A 114 -14.12 -21.15 -14.08
CA GLU A 114 -14.18 -19.80 -13.47
C GLU A 114 -13.62 -18.74 -14.42
N GLU A 115 -12.52 -19.03 -15.11
CA GLU A 115 -11.94 -18.14 -16.11
C GLU A 115 -12.90 -17.90 -17.29
N ASP A 116 -13.53 -18.96 -17.80
CA ASP A 116 -14.50 -18.87 -18.89
C ASP A 116 -15.74 -18.05 -18.46
N ALA A 117 -16.24 -18.26 -17.24
CA ALA A 117 -17.36 -17.48 -16.69
C ALA A 117 -17.01 -16.00 -16.50
N ALA A 118 -15.83 -15.69 -15.98
CA ALA A 118 -15.34 -14.32 -15.84
C ALA A 118 -15.19 -13.64 -17.21
N THR A 119 -14.64 -14.37 -18.19
CA THR A 119 -14.46 -13.88 -19.57
C THR A 119 -15.79 -13.57 -20.24
N ALA A 120 -16.78 -14.46 -20.12
CA ALA A 120 -18.13 -14.22 -20.63
C ALA A 120 -18.79 -13.00 -19.97
N ARG A 121 -18.59 -12.82 -18.66
CA ARG A 121 -19.13 -11.65 -17.93
C ARG A 121 -18.50 -10.35 -18.41
N ILE A 122 -17.20 -10.34 -18.68
CA ILE A 122 -16.48 -9.17 -19.22
C ILE A 122 -16.98 -8.85 -20.63
N ALA A 123 -17.12 -9.86 -21.48
CA ALA A 123 -17.62 -9.69 -22.85
C ALA A 123 -19.05 -9.11 -22.90
N ALA A 124 -19.90 -9.44 -21.92
CA ALA A 124 -21.24 -8.86 -21.79
C ALA A 124 -21.23 -7.34 -21.47
N GLY A 125 -20.11 -6.80 -21.00
CA GLY A 125 -19.93 -5.38 -20.73
C GLY A 125 -20.80 -4.82 -19.59
N GLY A 126 -20.99 -3.51 -19.59
CA GLY A 126 -21.73 -2.76 -18.56
C GLY A 126 -20.89 -2.39 -17.34
N LYS A 127 -21.56 -2.07 -16.23
CA LYS A 127 -20.92 -1.64 -14.99
C LYS A 127 -20.37 -2.84 -14.23
N LEU A 128 -19.06 -3.03 -14.33
CA LEU A 128 -18.32 -4.16 -13.79
C LEU A 128 -16.96 -3.70 -13.28
N ILE A 129 -16.53 -4.16 -12.11
CA ILE A 129 -15.14 -4.03 -11.68
C ILE A 129 -14.38 -5.30 -12.08
N ILE A 130 -13.26 -5.15 -12.77
CA ILE A 130 -12.43 -6.25 -13.26
C ILE A 130 -11.08 -6.17 -12.56
N PHE A 131 -10.76 -7.11 -11.67
CA PHE A 131 -9.44 -7.20 -11.08
C PHE A 131 -8.52 -8.07 -11.93
N CYS A 132 -7.34 -7.57 -12.29
CA CYS A 132 -6.30 -8.38 -12.94
C CYS A 132 -4.90 -8.09 -12.36
N THR A 133 -3.97 -9.03 -12.57
CA THR A 133 -2.56 -8.78 -12.29
C THR A 133 -1.90 -8.03 -13.47
N PRO A 134 -0.76 -7.36 -13.27
CA PRO A 134 -0.01 -6.72 -14.36
C PRO A 134 0.36 -7.71 -15.47
N GLU A 135 0.73 -8.95 -15.11
CA GLU A 135 1.09 -10.00 -16.08
C GLU A 135 -0.11 -10.38 -16.96
N ARG A 136 -1.31 -10.45 -16.38
CA ARG A 136 -2.53 -10.76 -17.15
C ARG A 136 -2.90 -9.60 -18.08
N LEU A 137 -2.77 -8.35 -17.62
CA LEU A 137 -3.00 -7.17 -18.46
C LEU A 137 -2.12 -7.15 -19.71
N ALA A 138 -0.89 -7.64 -19.61
CA ALA A 138 0.05 -7.70 -20.73
C ALA A 138 -0.26 -8.78 -21.78
N THR A 139 -1.28 -9.63 -21.57
CA THR A 139 -1.63 -10.71 -22.52
C THR A 139 -2.50 -10.21 -23.67
N ALA A 140 -2.16 -10.61 -24.90
CA ALA A 140 -2.84 -10.14 -26.12
C ALA A 140 -4.33 -10.52 -26.15
N ASP A 141 -4.68 -11.75 -25.76
CA ASP A 141 -6.05 -12.23 -25.77
C ASP A 141 -6.93 -11.46 -24.78
N PHE A 142 -6.38 -11.10 -23.61
CA PHE A 142 -7.10 -10.31 -22.63
C PHE A 142 -7.27 -8.85 -23.07
N LEU A 143 -6.25 -8.25 -23.69
CA LEU A 143 -6.39 -6.93 -24.31
C LEU A 143 -7.42 -6.92 -25.43
N ALA A 144 -7.48 -7.98 -26.25
CA ALA A 144 -8.49 -8.11 -27.30
C ALA A 144 -9.91 -8.23 -26.73
N LEU A 145 -10.09 -9.00 -25.64
CA LEU A 145 -11.36 -9.09 -24.91
C LEU A 145 -11.80 -7.71 -24.40
N LEU A 146 -10.90 -6.98 -23.74
CA LEU A 146 -11.19 -5.65 -23.21
C LEU A 146 -11.41 -4.62 -24.32
N ALA A 147 -10.74 -4.74 -25.47
CA ALA A 147 -10.93 -3.83 -26.60
C ALA A 147 -12.35 -3.93 -27.21
N GLY A 148 -13.02 -5.08 -27.07
CA GLY A 148 -14.42 -5.24 -27.46
C GLY A 148 -15.41 -4.46 -26.57
N ALA A 149 -15.02 -4.19 -25.32
CA ALA A 149 -15.80 -3.40 -24.36
C ALA A 149 -14.83 -2.56 -23.49
N PRO A 150 -14.27 -1.46 -24.04
CA PRO A 150 -13.17 -0.75 -23.38
C PRO A 150 -13.60 -0.20 -22.01
N PRO A 151 -12.74 -0.33 -20.99
CA PRO A 151 -13.05 0.16 -19.65
C PRO A 151 -13.19 1.69 -19.66
N SER A 152 -14.11 2.22 -18.85
CA SER A 152 -14.25 3.66 -18.63
C SER A 152 -13.20 4.24 -17.69
N LEU A 153 -12.50 3.37 -16.95
CA LEU A 153 -11.46 3.73 -16.00
C LEU A 153 -10.47 2.56 -15.86
N VAL A 154 -9.18 2.87 -15.88
CA VAL A 154 -8.13 1.93 -15.48
C VAL A 154 -7.51 2.41 -14.17
N VAL A 155 -7.48 1.54 -13.19
CA VAL A 155 -6.91 1.79 -11.86
C VAL A 155 -5.63 0.99 -11.74
N ILE A 156 -4.57 1.63 -11.29
CA ILE A 156 -3.30 0.98 -10.98
C ILE A 156 -3.09 1.12 -9.48
N ASP A 157 -3.33 0.02 -8.76
CA ASP A 157 -3.12 -0.06 -7.33
C ASP A 157 -1.64 -0.32 -7.02
N GLU A 158 -1.17 0.19 -5.88
CA GLU A 158 0.25 0.18 -5.49
C GLU A 158 1.17 0.72 -6.61
N ALA A 159 0.81 1.87 -7.18
CA ALA A 159 1.50 2.47 -8.33
C ALA A 159 3.00 2.74 -8.10
N HIS A 160 3.46 2.83 -6.84
CA HIS A 160 4.90 2.90 -6.53
C HIS A 160 5.67 1.67 -7.05
N CYS A 161 5.00 0.53 -7.27
CA CYS A 161 5.58 -0.66 -7.90
C CYS A 161 6.12 -0.40 -9.31
N ILE A 162 5.57 0.58 -10.03
CA ILE A 162 6.07 0.99 -11.34
C ILE A 162 7.52 1.44 -11.23
N SER A 163 7.84 2.23 -10.19
CA SER A 163 9.15 2.85 -10.01
C SER A 163 10.14 1.97 -9.24
N GLN A 164 9.72 1.43 -8.08
CA GLN A 164 10.60 0.65 -7.20
C GLN A 164 10.81 -0.80 -7.69
N TRP A 165 9.82 -1.39 -8.38
CA TRP A 165 9.77 -2.84 -8.65
C TRP A 165 9.77 -3.20 -10.14
N GLY A 166 9.71 -2.20 -11.03
CA GLY A 166 9.73 -2.38 -12.49
C GLY A 166 10.99 -3.08 -13.00
N HIS A 167 12.12 -2.96 -12.28
CA HIS A 167 13.40 -3.53 -12.67
C HIS A 167 13.75 -4.87 -11.99
N ASP A 168 13.23 -5.19 -10.80
CA ASP A 168 13.71 -6.35 -10.00
C ASP A 168 12.67 -7.43 -9.67
N PHE A 169 11.35 -7.15 -9.72
CA PHE A 169 10.37 -8.10 -9.16
C PHE A 169 9.12 -8.31 -10.02
N ARG A 170 8.64 -7.31 -10.77
CA ARG A 170 7.52 -7.50 -11.71
C ARG A 170 7.65 -6.63 -12.97
N PRO A 171 8.44 -7.07 -13.98
CA PRO A 171 8.62 -6.36 -15.25
C PRO A 171 7.32 -6.04 -15.99
N ALA A 172 6.23 -6.76 -15.71
CA ALA A 172 4.93 -6.53 -16.33
C ALA A 172 4.36 -5.12 -16.07
N TYR A 173 4.80 -4.40 -15.03
CA TYR A 173 4.43 -3.00 -14.83
C TYR A 173 4.93 -2.08 -15.96
N LEU A 174 6.06 -2.40 -16.60
CA LEU A 174 6.60 -1.61 -17.72
C LEU A 174 5.72 -1.72 -18.98
N GLU A 175 4.92 -2.77 -19.09
CA GLU A 175 4.03 -3.00 -20.23
C GLU A 175 2.68 -2.27 -20.09
N ILE A 176 2.40 -1.66 -18.93
CA ILE A 176 1.12 -0.99 -18.66
C ILE A 176 0.87 0.15 -19.64
N ALA A 177 1.88 0.95 -19.97
CA ALA A 177 1.75 2.04 -20.94
C ALA A 177 1.29 1.52 -22.32
N ALA A 178 1.83 0.38 -22.74
CA ALA A 178 1.46 -0.25 -24.01
C ALA A 178 0.05 -0.82 -23.97
N ALA A 179 -0.34 -1.46 -22.86
CA ALA A 179 -1.70 -1.91 -22.61
C ALA A 179 -2.71 -0.76 -22.65
N LEU A 180 -2.42 0.36 -21.98
CA LEU A 180 -3.27 1.55 -21.99
C LEU A 180 -3.47 2.10 -23.41
N ARG A 181 -2.41 2.15 -24.23
CA ARG A 181 -2.52 2.54 -25.64
C ARG A 181 -3.39 1.56 -26.45
N ALA A 182 -3.23 0.25 -26.23
CA ALA A 182 -4.04 -0.77 -26.90
C ALA A 182 -5.53 -0.68 -26.55
N LEU A 183 -5.86 -0.21 -25.34
CA LEU A 183 -7.24 0.00 -24.88
C LEU A 183 -7.84 1.36 -25.30
N GLY A 184 -7.14 2.15 -26.12
CA GLY A 184 -7.62 3.47 -26.56
C GLY A 184 -7.42 4.59 -25.54
N ARG A 185 -6.51 4.41 -24.57
CA ARG A 185 -6.15 5.36 -23.50
C ARG A 185 -7.34 5.81 -22.64
N PRO A 186 -8.01 4.88 -21.95
CA PRO A 186 -8.99 5.25 -20.93
C PRO A 186 -8.34 6.07 -19.81
N PRO A 187 -9.10 6.89 -19.08
CA PRO A 187 -8.59 7.63 -17.92
C PRO A 187 -7.92 6.69 -16.92
N VAL A 188 -6.77 7.12 -16.38
CA VAL A 188 -5.98 6.34 -15.43
C VAL A 188 -6.07 6.92 -14.03
N LEU A 189 -6.37 6.07 -13.05
CA LEU A 189 -6.23 6.38 -11.63
C LEU A 189 -5.09 5.53 -11.03
N ALA A 190 -3.95 6.14 -10.76
CA ALA A 190 -2.87 5.52 -10.02
C ALA A 190 -3.05 5.77 -8.52
N LEU A 191 -2.88 4.74 -7.70
CA LEU A 191 -3.07 4.80 -6.25
C LEU A 191 -1.82 4.30 -5.54
N THR A 192 -1.32 5.05 -4.56
CA THR A 192 -0.22 4.59 -3.70
C THR A 192 -0.35 5.14 -2.29
N ALA A 193 0.20 4.42 -1.31
CA ALA A 193 0.32 4.92 0.05
C ALA A 193 1.38 6.01 0.19
N THR A 194 2.46 5.87 -0.56
CA THR A 194 3.68 6.64 -0.45
C THR A 194 4.28 6.85 -1.84
N ALA A 195 4.75 8.06 -2.12
CA ALA A 195 5.59 8.37 -3.26
C ALA A 195 6.40 9.63 -2.98
N THR A 196 7.70 9.58 -3.22
CA THR A 196 8.58 10.76 -3.29
C THR A 196 8.41 11.45 -4.64
N ASP A 197 8.92 12.66 -4.80
CA ASP A 197 8.85 13.40 -6.08
C ASP A 197 9.47 12.61 -7.25
N ASP A 198 10.58 11.90 -7.01
CA ASP A 198 11.20 11.03 -8.00
C ASP A 198 10.27 9.88 -8.43
N VAL A 199 9.59 9.25 -7.47
CA VAL A 199 8.60 8.18 -7.73
C VAL A 199 7.42 8.75 -8.52
N VAL A 200 6.95 9.95 -8.20
CA VAL A 200 5.88 10.63 -8.96
C VAL A 200 6.31 10.91 -10.39
N ALA A 201 7.53 11.42 -10.60
CA ALA A 201 8.07 11.70 -11.91
C ALA A 201 8.21 10.42 -12.76
N ASP A 202 8.67 9.34 -12.15
CA ASP A 202 8.81 8.05 -12.83
C ASP A 202 7.45 7.43 -13.17
N ILE A 203 6.47 7.46 -12.26
CA ILE A 203 5.08 7.03 -12.55
C ILE A 203 4.51 7.82 -13.75
N ARG A 204 4.71 9.14 -13.80
CA ARG A 204 4.28 9.98 -14.93
C ARG A 204 4.90 9.54 -16.25
N ALA A 205 6.22 9.29 -16.24
CA ALA A 205 6.94 8.88 -17.43
C ALA A 205 6.51 7.49 -17.92
N GLN A 206 6.46 6.51 -17.01
CA GLN A 206 6.14 5.12 -17.32
C GLN A 206 4.68 4.94 -17.75
N LEU A 207 3.74 5.72 -17.21
CA LEU A 207 2.34 5.69 -17.64
C LEU A 207 2.07 6.54 -18.88
N ASP A 208 3.08 7.24 -19.42
CA ASP A 208 2.94 8.15 -20.54
C ASP A 208 1.84 9.21 -20.28
N ALA A 209 1.82 9.73 -19.05
CA ALA A 209 0.78 10.62 -18.52
C ALA A 209 1.39 11.98 -18.08
N PRO A 210 1.81 12.85 -19.01
CA PRO A 210 2.49 14.10 -18.68
C PRO A 210 1.60 15.11 -17.94
N LYS A 211 0.26 14.98 -18.06
CA LYS A 211 -0.73 15.84 -17.39
C LYS A 211 -1.36 15.17 -16.15
N LEU A 212 -0.67 14.20 -15.54
CA LEU A 212 -1.15 13.47 -14.38
C LEU A 212 -1.43 14.43 -13.22
N HIS A 213 -2.70 14.53 -12.84
CA HIS A 213 -3.17 15.32 -11.72
C HIS A 213 -2.80 14.62 -10.41
N VAL A 214 -1.95 15.22 -9.59
CA VAL A 214 -1.48 14.61 -8.34
C VAL A 214 -2.33 15.16 -7.19
N VAL A 215 -2.98 14.27 -6.46
CA VAL A 215 -3.66 14.58 -5.20
C VAL A 215 -2.87 13.91 -4.08
N SER A 216 -2.26 14.70 -3.21
CA SER A 216 -1.58 14.21 -2.01
C SER A 216 -2.34 14.70 -0.78
N THR A 217 -2.71 13.78 0.11
CA THR A 217 -3.32 14.13 1.41
C THR A 217 -2.30 14.22 2.55
N GLY A 218 -1.01 14.15 2.19
CA GLY A 218 0.08 13.97 3.14
C GLY A 218 0.13 12.58 3.76
N ILE A 219 1.23 12.31 4.46
CA ILE A 219 1.51 11.03 5.11
C ILE A 219 1.32 11.07 6.63
N TYR A 220 1.11 12.26 7.20
CA TYR A 220 1.02 12.44 8.64
C TYR A 220 -0.19 11.71 9.23
N ARG A 221 0.04 10.95 10.30
CA ARG A 221 -0.99 10.22 11.06
C ARG A 221 -0.83 10.47 12.55
N ALA A 222 -1.57 11.46 13.06
CA ALA A 222 -1.49 11.89 14.46
C ALA A 222 -1.71 10.76 15.48
N ASN A 223 -2.41 9.70 15.11
CA ASN A 223 -2.69 8.57 15.98
C ASN A 223 -1.53 7.55 16.09
N LEU A 224 -0.49 7.65 15.25
CA LEU A 224 0.68 6.78 15.35
C LEU A 224 1.78 7.43 16.19
N ARG A 225 2.24 6.70 17.20
CA ARG A 225 3.36 7.09 18.07
C ARG A 225 4.60 6.31 17.67
N TYR A 226 5.59 7.02 17.14
CA TYR A 226 6.84 6.42 16.73
C TYR A 226 7.86 6.42 17.87
N GLY A 227 8.58 5.31 18.02
CA GLY A 227 9.69 5.20 18.96
C GLY A 227 10.80 4.29 18.44
N VAL A 228 12.04 4.57 18.85
CA VAL A 228 13.20 3.72 18.57
C VAL A 228 13.89 3.37 19.87
N ILE A 229 14.06 2.08 20.14
CA ILE A 229 14.81 1.58 21.29
C ILE A 229 16.13 1.04 20.79
N GLN A 230 17.23 1.62 21.26
CA GLN A 230 18.58 1.14 20.99
C GLN A 230 18.82 -0.12 21.82
N VAL A 231 19.27 -1.20 21.18
CA VAL A 231 19.63 -2.46 21.85
C VAL A 231 21.06 -2.86 21.49
N THR A 232 21.75 -3.50 22.43
CA THR A 232 23.19 -3.78 22.34
C THR A 232 23.51 -5.19 21.86
N ASN A 233 22.57 -6.12 21.96
CA ASN A 233 22.75 -7.51 21.56
C ASN A 233 21.41 -8.20 21.26
N ALA A 234 21.47 -9.37 20.62
CA ALA A 234 20.28 -10.13 20.20
C ALA A 234 19.42 -10.63 21.38
N GLY A 235 20.03 -10.93 22.54
CA GLY A 235 19.29 -11.34 23.74
C GLY A 235 18.43 -10.20 24.27
N GLU A 236 19.04 -9.03 24.47
CA GLU A 236 18.36 -7.79 24.87
C GLU A 236 17.25 -7.39 23.88
N GLN A 237 17.49 -7.56 22.58
CA GLN A 237 16.49 -7.29 21.55
C GLN A 237 15.23 -8.15 21.74
N GLN A 238 15.40 -9.45 21.95
CA GLN A 238 14.27 -10.35 22.18
C GLN A 238 13.57 -10.09 23.53
N ASP A 239 14.33 -9.81 24.59
CA ASP A 239 13.78 -9.51 25.91
C ASP A 239 12.98 -8.20 25.90
N THR A 240 13.49 -7.19 25.19
CA THR A 240 12.81 -5.92 24.97
C THR A 240 11.53 -6.11 24.15
N ALA A 241 11.59 -6.91 23.08
CA ALA A 241 10.40 -7.24 22.28
C ALA A 241 9.33 -7.92 23.14
N LEU A 242 9.69 -8.91 23.96
CA LEU A 242 8.78 -9.59 24.87
C LEU A 242 8.16 -8.62 25.89
N ARG A 243 8.97 -7.73 26.48
CA ARG A 243 8.50 -6.71 27.41
C ARG A 243 7.45 -5.80 26.76
N LEU A 244 7.75 -5.24 25.59
CA LEU A 244 6.81 -4.41 24.83
C LEU A 244 5.51 -5.16 24.48
N LEU A 245 5.64 -6.42 24.07
CA LEU A 245 4.50 -7.28 23.75
C LEU A 245 3.59 -7.54 24.96
N ARG A 246 4.12 -7.55 26.19
CA ARG A 246 3.32 -7.73 27.40
C ARG A 246 2.72 -6.42 27.92
N GLU A 247 3.45 -5.32 27.79
CA GLU A 247 3.02 -3.98 28.22
C GLU A 247 1.95 -3.39 27.31
N THR A 248 1.93 -3.75 26.03
CA THR A 248 1.03 -3.15 25.04
C THR A 248 -0.25 -3.96 24.87
N ALA A 249 -1.41 -3.40 25.17
CA ALA A 249 -2.69 -4.09 24.97
C ALA A 249 -3.11 -4.19 23.48
N GLY A 250 -4.03 -5.11 23.19
CA GLY A 250 -4.60 -5.31 21.85
C GLY A 250 -3.76 -6.19 20.92
N THR A 251 -4.07 -6.16 19.62
CA THR A 251 -3.42 -7.01 18.61
C THR A 251 -2.27 -6.26 17.93
N GLY A 252 -1.27 -6.99 17.43
CA GLY A 252 -0.14 -6.32 16.77
C GLY A 252 0.76 -7.23 15.96
N ILE A 253 1.65 -6.59 15.20
CA ILE A 253 2.54 -7.23 14.23
C ILE A 253 3.99 -7.03 14.69
N VAL A 254 4.80 -8.08 14.61
CA VAL A 254 6.24 -8.00 14.82
C VAL A 254 6.95 -8.33 13.51
N TYR A 255 7.63 -7.35 12.93
CA TYR A 255 8.39 -7.52 11.69
C TYR A 255 9.85 -7.89 11.98
N ALA A 256 10.35 -8.90 11.27
CA ALA A 256 11.77 -9.25 11.24
C ALA A 256 12.26 -9.41 9.80
N ALA A 257 13.55 -9.13 9.56
CA ALA A 257 14.12 -9.15 8.22
C ALA A 257 14.33 -10.58 7.69
N THR A 258 14.51 -11.57 8.58
CA THR A 258 14.81 -12.95 8.21
C THR A 258 13.74 -13.95 8.66
N VAL A 259 13.57 -15.02 7.87
CA VAL A 259 12.68 -16.14 8.23
C VAL A 259 13.14 -16.79 9.54
N LYS A 260 14.46 -16.88 9.75
CA LYS A 260 15.03 -17.43 10.99
C LYS A 260 14.57 -16.62 12.21
N ALA A 261 14.70 -15.30 12.18
CA ALA A 261 14.26 -14.43 13.28
C ALA A 261 12.75 -14.54 13.55
N VAL A 262 11.93 -14.67 12.49
CA VAL A 262 10.48 -14.91 12.64
C VAL A 262 10.20 -16.22 13.36
N VAL A 263 10.82 -17.32 12.93
CA VAL A 263 10.63 -18.65 13.54
C VAL A 263 11.14 -18.68 14.97
N ASP A 264 12.33 -18.15 15.23
CA ASP A 264 12.95 -18.14 16.55
C ASP A 264 12.10 -17.34 17.56
N LEU A 265 11.62 -16.16 17.17
CA LEU A 265 10.76 -15.34 18.05
C LEU A 265 9.38 -15.97 18.24
N ALA A 266 8.77 -16.50 17.18
CA ALA A 266 7.47 -17.16 17.29
C ALA A 266 7.54 -18.37 18.23
N ALA A 267 8.54 -19.24 18.08
CA ALA A 267 8.74 -20.39 18.95
C ALA A 267 8.98 -19.98 20.42
N ARG A 268 9.76 -18.91 20.64
CA ARG A 268 9.98 -18.36 21.98
C ARG A 268 8.68 -17.84 22.62
N LEU A 269 7.87 -17.11 21.86
CA LEU A 269 6.58 -16.58 22.34
C LEU A 269 5.57 -17.71 22.61
N GLU A 270 5.50 -18.72 21.75
CA GLU A 270 4.67 -19.91 21.97
C GLU A 270 5.09 -20.67 23.23
N GLY A 271 6.40 -20.86 23.44
CA GLY A 271 6.95 -21.52 24.64
C GLY A 271 6.64 -20.76 25.94
N LEU A 272 6.38 -19.46 25.86
CA LEU A 272 5.95 -18.62 26.98
C LEU A 272 4.41 -18.51 27.12
N GLY A 273 3.65 -19.21 26.27
CA GLY A 273 2.19 -19.23 26.30
C GLY A 273 1.53 -17.99 25.70
N GLU A 274 2.25 -17.17 24.95
CA GLU A 274 1.70 -15.97 24.30
C GLU A 274 0.78 -16.37 23.11
N SER A 275 -0.27 -15.59 22.87
CA SER A 275 -1.17 -15.81 21.72
C SER A 275 -0.51 -15.31 20.43
N VAL A 276 0.26 -16.18 19.78
CA VAL A 276 1.09 -15.84 18.61
C VAL A 276 0.82 -16.76 17.42
N THR A 277 1.07 -16.24 16.23
CA THR A 277 1.22 -16.99 14.97
C THR A 277 2.30 -16.33 14.12
N CYS A 278 2.73 -16.99 13.03
CA CYS A 278 3.79 -16.47 12.18
C CYS A 278 3.44 -16.48 10.68
N TYR A 279 4.11 -15.61 9.93
CA TYR A 279 3.92 -15.51 8.48
C TYR A 279 5.23 -15.19 7.75
N HIS A 280 5.64 -16.08 6.83
CA HIS A 280 6.80 -15.85 5.97
C HIS A 280 6.70 -16.60 4.63
N GLY A 281 7.51 -16.20 3.66
CA GLY A 281 7.47 -16.75 2.28
C GLY A 281 7.73 -18.25 2.17
N LYS A 282 8.43 -18.87 3.14
CA LYS A 282 8.69 -20.32 3.18
C LYS A 282 7.53 -21.19 3.70
N LEU A 283 6.47 -20.62 4.30
CA LEU A 283 5.31 -21.40 4.75
C LEU A 283 4.51 -21.90 3.55
N ALA A 284 3.83 -23.03 3.69
CA ALA A 284 2.91 -23.52 2.65
C ALA A 284 1.73 -22.53 2.46
N ALA A 285 1.18 -22.43 1.25
CA ALA A 285 0.10 -21.48 0.96
C ALA A 285 -1.14 -21.67 1.86
N ARG A 286 -1.47 -22.92 2.18
CA ARG A 286 -2.56 -23.28 3.10
C ARG A 286 -2.30 -22.74 4.52
N GLU A 287 -1.09 -22.92 5.02
CA GLU A 287 -0.68 -22.48 6.35
C GLU A 287 -0.64 -20.95 6.44
N ARG A 288 -0.11 -20.27 5.43
CA ARG A 288 -0.17 -18.79 5.33
C ARG A 288 -1.59 -18.27 5.43
N LYS A 289 -2.53 -18.88 4.68
CA LYS A 289 -3.94 -18.50 4.70
C LYS A 289 -4.58 -18.74 6.07
N GLN A 290 -4.26 -19.87 6.70
CA GLN A 290 -4.75 -20.19 8.04
C GLN A 290 -4.23 -19.19 9.07
N ASN A 291 -2.91 -18.96 9.14
CA ASN A 291 -2.30 -18.05 10.11
C ASN A 291 -2.79 -16.61 9.92
N GLN A 292 -2.96 -16.16 8.67
CA GLN A 292 -3.58 -14.88 8.37
C GLN A 292 -5.02 -14.83 8.90
N ALA A 293 -5.85 -15.83 8.63
CA ALA A 293 -7.22 -15.87 9.12
C ALA A 293 -7.29 -15.80 10.66
N LEU A 294 -6.44 -16.56 11.35
CA LEU A 294 -6.36 -16.58 12.82
C LEU A 294 -6.05 -15.18 13.40
N PHE A 295 -5.13 -14.45 12.77
CA PHE A 295 -4.78 -13.09 13.20
C PHE A 295 -5.89 -12.08 12.84
N MET A 296 -6.47 -12.19 11.65
CA MET A 296 -7.54 -11.30 11.19
C MET A 296 -8.80 -11.46 12.06
N GLY A 297 -9.14 -12.69 12.43
CA GLY A 297 -10.27 -13.04 13.31
C GLY A 297 -10.04 -12.69 14.79
N GLY A 298 -8.81 -12.34 15.18
CA GLY A 298 -8.46 -12.01 16.57
C GLY A 298 -8.21 -13.22 17.47
N GLU A 299 -8.22 -14.45 16.92
CA GLU A 299 -7.87 -15.67 17.64
C GLU A 299 -6.40 -15.69 18.05
N ARG A 300 -5.55 -15.04 17.25
CA ARG A 300 -4.13 -14.82 17.55
C ARG A 300 -3.85 -13.33 17.70
N ARG A 301 -3.32 -12.97 18.87
CA ARG A 301 -3.03 -11.58 19.22
C ARG A 301 -1.83 -11.02 18.46
N ILE A 302 -0.78 -11.83 18.32
CA ILE A 302 0.52 -11.43 17.78
C ILE A 302 0.76 -12.15 16.45
N MET A 303 1.11 -11.38 15.42
CA MET A 303 1.65 -11.91 14.16
C MET A 303 3.13 -11.61 14.06
N VAL A 304 3.99 -12.62 14.07
CA VAL A 304 5.43 -12.45 13.78
C VAL A 304 5.68 -12.73 12.31
N ALA A 305 6.26 -11.78 11.57
CA ALA A 305 6.35 -11.92 10.14
C ALA A 305 7.56 -11.26 9.48
N THR A 306 7.88 -11.71 8.26
CA THR A 306 8.72 -10.92 7.35
C THR A 306 7.84 -9.91 6.60
N ASN A 307 8.46 -9.07 5.77
CA ASN A 307 7.76 -8.16 4.84
C ASN A 307 6.75 -8.86 3.90
N ALA A 308 6.78 -10.20 3.81
CA ALA A 308 5.79 -10.99 3.10
C ALA A 308 4.38 -10.87 3.71
N PHE A 309 4.26 -10.62 5.01
CA PHE A 309 3.00 -10.29 5.67
C PHE A 309 2.75 -8.78 5.53
N GLY A 310 2.60 -8.36 4.29
CA GLY A 310 2.62 -6.96 3.95
C GLY A 310 1.36 -6.59 3.21
N MET A 311 1.56 -6.25 1.95
CA MET A 311 0.56 -5.59 1.12
C MET A 311 -0.77 -6.37 1.10
N GLY A 312 -1.87 -5.64 1.29
CA GLY A 312 -3.23 -6.20 1.29
C GLY A 312 -3.82 -6.59 2.65
N ILE A 313 -3.04 -6.63 3.73
CA ILE A 313 -3.60 -6.79 5.09
C ILE A 313 -4.41 -5.54 5.47
N ASP A 314 -5.66 -5.74 5.90
CA ASP A 314 -6.58 -4.69 6.30
C ASP A 314 -7.28 -5.01 7.63
N LYS A 315 -6.49 -5.05 8.71
CA LYS A 315 -6.98 -5.20 10.08
C LYS A 315 -7.04 -3.81 10.76
N PRO A 316 -8.25 -3.23 10.96
CA PRO A 316 -8.40 -1.84 11.41
C PRO A 316 -7.86 -1.59 12.82
N ASP A 317 -7.93 -2.61 13.67
CA ASP A 317 -7.72 -2.59 15.13
C ASP A 317 -6.31 -3.03 15.57
N THR A 318 -5.32 -2.92 14.68
CA THR A 318 -3.92 -3.21 15.01
C THR A 318 -3.37 -2.12 15.93
N ARG A 319 -3.00 -2.44 17.18
CA ARG A 319 -2.57 -1.49 18.21
C ARG A 319 -1.08 -1.24 18.26
N PHE A 320 -0.27 -2.20 17.82
CA PHE A 320 1.16 -2.00 17.76
C PHE A 320 1.81 -2.67 16.55
N VAL A 321 2.90 -2.07 16.09
CA VAL A 321 3.84 -2.66 15.15
C VAL A 321 5.24 -2.54 15.74
N ILE A 322 5.91 -3.67 15.91
CA ILE A 322 7.29 -3.73 16.40
C ILE A 322 8.19 -4.20 15.27
N HIS A 323 9.20 -3.42 14.93
CA HIS A 323 10.27 -3.84 14.04
C HIS A 323 11.41 -4.41 14.88
N LEU A 324 11.53 -5.73 14.88
CA LEU A 324 12.62 -6.45 15.54
C LEU A 324 13.95 -6.13 14.86
N GLN A 325 13.95 -5.89 13.55
CA GLN A 325 15.13 -5.54 12.77
C GLN A 325 14.83 -4.35 11.87
N VAL A 326 15.86 -3.56 11.57
CA VAL A 326 15.77 -2.39 10.68
C VAL A 326 15.27 -2.80 9.28
N PRO A 327 14.22 -2.16 8.74
CA PRO A 327 13.80 -2.36 7.34
C PRO A 327 14.84 -1.89 6.33
N ALA A 328 14.62 -2.20 5.05
CA ALA A 328 15.56 -1.82 3.98
C ALA A 328 15.63 -0.29 3.74
N ASN A 329 14.53 0.42 3.97
CA ASN A 329 14.40 1.86 3.75
C ASN A 329 13.22 2.45 4.55
N LEU A 330 13.07 3.77 4.52
CA LEU A 330 12.01 4.49 5.24
C LEU A 330 10.61 4.22 4.67
N GLU A 331 10.48 3.92 3.37
CA GLU A 331 9.19 3.55 2.76
C GLU A 331 8.68 2.23 3.32
N ALA A 332 9.53 1.20 3.38
CA ALA A 332 9.18 -0.08 3.96
C ALA A 332 8.76 0.11 5.42
N TYR A 333 9.55 0.86 6.20
CA TYR A 333 9.24 1.16 7.59
C TYR A 333 7.89 1.87 7.74
N TYR A 334 7.62 2.91 6.94
CA TYR A 334 6.35 3.65 6.98
C TYR A 334 5.16 2.78 6.55
N GLN A 335 5.30 1.99 5.48
CA GLN A 335 4.23 1.11 5.01
C GLN A 335 3.89 0.01 6.03
N GLU A 336 4.91 -0.58 6.65
CA GLU A 336 4.76 -1.63 7.66
C GLU A 336 4.17 -1.07 8.96
N SER A 337 4.71 0.03 9.49
CA SER A 337 4.19 0.71 10.68
C SER A 337 2.79 1.28 10.48
N GLY A 338 2.48 1.77 9.27
CA GLY A 338 1.16 2.28 8.89
C GLY A 338 0.05 1.22 8.88
N ARG A 339 0.35 -0.04 9.17
CA ARG A 339 -0.69 -1.07 9.40
C ARG A 339 -1.38 -0.88 10.75
N ALA A 340 -0.73 -0.22 11.70
CA ALA A 340 -1.30 0.12 12.98
C ALA A 340 -2.38 1.20 12.86
N GLY A 341 -3.34 1.22 13.79
CA GLY A 341 -4.26 2.34 14.03
C GLY A 341 -5.11 2.77 12.83
N ARG A 342 -5.54 1.85 11.97
CA ARG A 342 -6.32 2.20 10.75
C ARG A 342 -7.76 2.63 11.06
N ASP A 343 -8.26 2.25 12.23
CA ASP A 343 -9.47 2.80 12.86
C ASP A 343 -9.31 4.26 13.34
N GLY A 344 -8.10 4.82 13.30
CA GLY A 344 -7.81 6.17 13.77
C GLY A 344 -7.54 6.26 15.27
N LEU A 345 -7.63 5.15 16.01
CA LEU A 345 -7.28 5.11 17.43
C LEU A 345 -5.76 5.08 17.63
N PRO A 346 -5.26 5.49 18.82
CA PRO A 346 -3.83 5.47 19.11
C PRO A 346 -3.19 4.10 18.87
N ALA A 347 -2.00 4.11 18.27
CA ALA A 347 -1.21 2.90 18.05
C ALA A 347 0.29 3.19 18.11
N ASP A 348 1.06 2.19 18.56
CA ASP A 348 2.50 2.31 18.81
C ASP A 348 3.32 1.64 17.71
N CYS A 349 4.31 2.36 17.20
CA CYS A 349 5.22 1.92 16.15
C CYS A 349 6.65 1.96 16.70
N THR A 350 7.19 0.81 17.11
CA THR A 350 8.49 0.74 17.80
C THR A 350 9.53 0.00 16.96
N LEU A 351 10.68 0.64 16.72
CA LEU A 351 11.84 0.00 16.11
C LEU A 351 12.84 -0.40 17.20
N LEU A 352 13.23 -1.67 17.24
CA LEU A 352 14.37 -2.13 18.03
C LEU A 352 15.60 -2.05 17.14
N TYR A 353 16.44 -1.05 17.37
CA TYR A 353 17.63 -0.80 16.57
C TYR A 353 18.84 -1.48 17.18
N PHE A 354 19.35 -2.51 16.49
CA PHE A 354 20.64 -3.12 16.78
C PHE A 354 21.63 -2.72 15.68
N GLN A 355 22.82 -2.25 16.05
CA GLN A 355 23.81 -1.75 15.07
C GLN A 355 24.22 -2.81 14.04
N GLU A 356 24.21 -4.10 14.39
CA GLU A 356 24.53 -5.18 13.45
C GLU A 356 23.43 -5.47 12.43
N ASP A 357 22.19 -4.98 12.62
CA ASP A 357 21.11 -5.15 11.64
C ASP A 357 21.44 -4.46 10.31
N LYS A 358 22.29 -3.41 10.33
CA LYS A 358 22.80 -2.80 9.09
C LYS A 358 23.49 -3.83 8.20
N ARG A 359 24.25 -4.78 8.78
CA ARG A 359 24.93 -5.84 8.01
C ARG A 359 23.94 -6.80 7.36
N VAL A 360 22.82 -7.09 8.03
CA VAL A 360 21.75 -7.94 7.48
C VAL A 360 21.14 -7.30 6.24
N GLN A 361 20.84 -6.00 6.29
CA GLN A 361 20.32 -5.28 5.13
C GLN A 361 21.37 -5.13 4.03
N GLN A 362 22.62 -4.82 4.37
CA GLN A 362 23.72 -4.79 3.40
C GLN A 362 23.90 -6.15 2.70
N PHE A 363 23.71 -7.27 3.39
CA PHE A 363 23.73 -8.59 2.77
C PHE A 363 22.59 -8.79 1.76
N PHE A 364 21.38 -8.28 2.04
CA PHE A 364 20.28 -8.31 1.07
C PHE A 364 20.55 -7.41 -0.13
N LEU A 365 21.18 -6.25 0.07
CA LEU A 365 21.60 -5.32 -0.98
C LEU A 365 22.80 -5.84 -1.80
N ALA A 366 23.64 -6.68 -1.22
CA ALA A 366 24.79 -7.28 -1.87
C ALA A 366 24.44 -8.44 -2.82
N LYS A 367 23.15 -8.78 -2.97
CA LYS A 367 22.73 -9.77 -3.96
C LYS A 367 23.19 -9.35 -5.36
N HIS A 368 23.76 -10.32 -6.07
CA HIS A 368 24.50 -10.16 -7.32
C HIS A 368 23.76 -9.29 -8.33
N TYR A 369 24.29 -8.11 -8.59
CA TYR A 369 23.85 -7.28 -9.70
C TYR A 369 24.63 -7.64 -10.97
N PRO A 370 23.98 -7.65 -12.14
CA PRO A 370 24.66 -7.96 -13.39
C PRO A 370 25.85 -7.03 -13.64
N THR A 371 27.04 -7.62 -13.75
CA THR A 371 28.23 -6.85 -14.14
C THR A 371 28.34 -6.75 -15.67
N ALA A 372 29.11 -5.77 -16.15
CA ALA A 372 29.37 -5.66 -17.59
C ALA A 372 30.04 -6.93 -18.15
N ASP A 373 30.90 -7.57 -17.35
CA ASP A 373 31.61 -8.80 -17.72
C ASP A 373 30.67 -10.01 -17.76
N GLU A 374 29.73 -10.13 -16.81
CA GLU A 374 28.69 -11.16 -16.84
C GLU A 374 27.77 -11.01 -18.05
N LEU A 375 27.35 -9.78 -18.39
CA LEU A 375 26.57 -9.51 -19.60
C LEU A 375 27.36 -9.90 -20.86
N ALA A 376 28.66 -9.61 -20.89
CA ALA A 376 29.53 -9.97 -22.00
C ALA A 376 29.69 -11.50 -22.12
N ALA A 377 29.89 -12.21 -21.00
CA ALA A 377 30.00 -13.66 -20.94
C ALA A 377 28.70 -14.34 -21.42
N ILE A 378 27.54 -13.84 -20.99
CA ILE A 378 26.24 -14.33 -21.46
C ILE A 378 26.09 -14.18 -22.97
N VAL A 379 26.46 -13.02 -23.52
CA VAL A 379 26.41 -12.82 -24.98
C VAL A 379 27.41 -13.70 -25.71
N ALA A 380 28.59 -13.97 -25.13
CA ALA A 380 29.58 -14.87 -25.70
C ALA A 380 29.03 -16.30 -25.82
N VAL A 381 28.50 -16.87 -24.74
CA VAL A 381 27.88 -18.20 -24.75
C VAL A 381 26.67 -18.23 -25.70
N ALA A 382 25.84 -17.18 -25.68
CA ALA A 382 24.70 -17.07 -26.58
C ALA A 382 25.06 -17.02 -28.09
N ARG A 383 26.30 -16.65 -28.45
CA ARG A 383 26.78 -16.67 -29.84
C ARG A 383 27.14 -18.07 -30.33
N GLU A 384 27.54 -18.95 -29.42
CA GLU A 384 27.89 -20.34 -29.73
C GLU A 384 26.64 -21.23 -29.84
N LEU A 385 25.51 -20.76 -29.31
CA LEU A 385 24.22 -21.42 -29.42
C LEU A 385 23.55 -21.17 -30.79
N PRO A 386 22.57 -22.02 -31.18
CA PRO A 386 21.81 -21.82 -32.41
C PRO A 386 21.15 -20.43 -32.49
N ALA A 387 20.84 -19.98 -33.71
CA ALA A 387 20.22 -18.66 -33.96
C ALA A 387 18.96 -18.35 -33.14
N THR A 388 18.32 -19.38 -32.57
CA THR A 388 17.33 -19.24 -31.51
C THR A 388 17.58 -20.35 -30.49
N PHE A 389 17.70 -20.01 -29.21
CA PHE A 389 18.09 -20.95 -28.15
C PHE A 389 17.15 -20.86 -26.94
N ALA A 390 17.02 -21.97 -26.21
CA ALA A 390 16.20 -22.05 -25.00
C ALA A 390 16.97 -21.55 -23.77
N PHE A 391 16.23 -21.18 -22.71
CA PHE A 391 16.82 -20.77 -21.43
C PHE A 391 17.77 -21.83 -20.87
N ASP A 392 17.33 -23.09 -20.85
CA ASP A 392 18.10 -24.20 -20.26
C ASP A 392 19.41 -24.45 -21.00
N ALA A 393 19.44 -24.23 -22.32
CA ALA A 393 20.66 -24.37 -23.13
C ALA A 393 21.70 -23.30 -22.79
N LEU A 394 21.24 -22.07 -22.50
CA LEU A 394 22.11 -21.00 -22.04
C LEU A 394 22.56 -21.19 -20.59
N ALA A 395 21.64 -21.59 -19.70
CA ALA A 395 21.94 -21.89 -18.31
C ALA A 395 22.99 -23.01 -18.16
N SER A 396 22.91 -24.05 -19.00
CA SER A 396 23.89 -25.13 -19.02
C SER A 396 25.31 -24.67 -19.38
N GLY A 397 25.43 -23.59 -20.16
CA GLY A 397 26.73 -23.01 -20.53
C GLY A 397 27.30 -22.03 -19.50
N LEU A 398 26.54 -21.71 -18.45
CA LEU A 398 26.90 -20.75 -17.41
C LEU A 398 26.54 -21.31 -16.02
N PRO A 399 27.15 -22.44 -15.59
CA PRO A 399 26.80 -23.10 -14.34
C PRO A 399 27.11 -22.27 -13.09
N GLU A 400 27.96 -21.24 -13.22
CA GLU A 400 28.31 -20.32 -12.14
C GLU A 400 27.19 -19.32 -11.82
N LEU A 401 26.24 -19.09 -12.74
CA LEU A 401 25.14 -18.15 -12.56
C LEU A 401 23.86 -18.88 -12.15
N SER A 402 23.22 -18.41 -11.08
CA SER A 402 21.89 -18.91 -10.71
C SER A 402 20.84 -18.56 -11.77
N ASP A 403 19.81 -19.41 -11.93
CA ASP A 403 18.69 -19.16 -12.85
C ASP A 403 18.04 -17.78 -12.68
N GLY A 404 17.94 -17.32 -11.43
CA GLY A 404 17.40 -16.00 -11.11
C GLY A 404 18.28 -14.89 -11.68
N HIS A 405 19.59 -14.96 -11.42
CA HIS A 405 20.56 -13.98 -11.91
C HIS A 405 20.63 -13.94 -13.43
N LEU A 406 20.65 -15.12 -14.08
CA LEU A 406 20.66 -15.22 -15.53
C LEU A 406 19.43 -14.56 -16.16
N LYS A 407 18.24 -14.71 -15.56
CA LYS A 407 17.01 -14.05 -16.02
C LYS A 407 17.11 -12.52 -15.93
N VAL A 408 17.71 -11.98 -14.88
CA VAL A 408 17.94 -10.53 -14.72
C VAL A 408 18.89 -10.02 -15.81
N CYS A 409 20.00 -10.71 -16.05
CA CYS A 409 20.94 -10.37 -17.12
C CYS A 409 20.30 -10.42 -18.51
N LEU A 410 19.49 -11.45 -18.80
CA LEU A 410 18.77 -11.57 -20.08
C LEU A 410 17.76 -10.44 -20.27
N LYS A 411 17.12 -9.98 -19.19
CA LYS A 411 16.21 -8.83 -19.23
C LYS A 411 16.97 -7.54 -19.55
N LEU A 412 18.12 -7.29 -18.92
CA LEU A 412 18.99 -6.15 -19.24
C LEU A 412 19.37 -6.10 -20.73
N LEU A 413 19.76 -7.25 -21.29
CA LEU A 413 20.10 -7.35 -22.71
C LEU A 413 18.87 -7.10 -23.60
N LYS A 414 17.67 -7.52 -23.18
CA LYS A 414 16.41 -7.21 -23.89
C LYS A 414 16.10 -5.72 -23.87
N ASP A 415 16.26 -5.06 -22.73
CA ASP A 415 15.97 -3.63 -22.56
C ASP A 415 16.99 -2.76 -23.32
N GLY A 416 18.25 -3.20 -23.36
CA GLY A 416 19.29 -2.65 -24.24
C GLY A 416 19.11 -2.97 -25.73
N LYS A 417 18.05 -3.68 -26.11
CA LYS A 417 17.75 -4.13 -27.49
C LYS A 417 18.83 -5.02 -28.10
N LEU A 418 19.68 -5.65 -27.28
CA LEU A 418 20.73 -6.59 -27.68
C LEU A 418 20.23 -8.04 -27.75
N LEU A 419 19.08 -8.33 -27.11
CA LEU A 419 18.44 -9.64 -27.12
C LEU A 419 16.94 -9.50 -27.43
N ARG A 420 16.34 -10.51 -28.06
CA ARG A 420 14.89 -10.63 -28.27
C ARG A 420 14.42 -12.01 -27.84
N GLN A 421 13.21 -12.09 -27.32
CA GLN A 421 12.54 -13.35 -27.01
C GLN A 421 11.36 -13.53 -27.97
N ASP A 422 11.19 -14.74 -28.50
CA ASP A 422 10.08 -15.10 -29.39
C ASP A 422 8.84 -15.58 -28.61
N ARG A 423 7.76 -15.90 -29.34
CA ARG A 423 6.50 -16.41 -28.76
C ARG A 423 6.60 -17.83 -28.18
N ARG A 424 7.68 -18.56 -28.46
CA ARG A 424 7.97 -19.90 -27.93
C ARG A 424 9.00 -19.84 -26.79
N LEU A 425 9.24 -18.66 -26.22
CA LEU A 425 10.22 -18.38 -25.15
C LEU A 425 11.68 -18.60 -25.55
N GLY A 426 11.98 -18.77 -26.84
CA GLY A 426 13.34 -18.84 -27.37
C GLY A 426 13.98 -17.45 -27.44
N TYR A 427 15.27 -17.38 -27.11
CA TYR A 427 16.07 -16.16 -27.15
C TYR A 427 16.86 -16.07 -28.45
N ARG A 428 17.03 -14.85 -28.95
CA ARG A 428 17.82 -14.53 -30.15
C ARG A 428 18.60 -13.23 -29.92
N LEU A 429 19.89 -13.26 -30.22
CA LEU A 429 20.74 -12.06 -30.21
C LEU A 429 20.38 -11.11 -31.36
N LYS A 430 20.45 -9.81 -31.08
CA LYS A 430 20.34 -8.75 -32.09
C LYS A 430 21.72 -8.16 -32.37
N ALA A 431 21.95 -7.78 -33.63
CA ALA A 431 23.12 -6.99 -33.99
C ALA A 431 23.07 -5.64 -33.26
N PRO A 432 24.16 -5.18 -32.62
CA PRO A 432 24.22 -3.85 -32.04
C PRO A 432 23.95 -2.79 -33.11
N SER A 433 23.05 -1.85 -32.82
CA SER A 433 22.80 -0.69 -33.68
C SER A 433 23.61 0.52 -33.21
N ALA A 434 23.76 1.55 -34.05
CA ALA A 434 24.54 2.76 -33.72
C ALA A 434 24.04 3.55 -32.47
N GLY A 435 22.91 3.15 -31.87
CA GLY A 435 22.39 3.70 -30.60
C GLY A 435 22.14 2.64 -29.53
N SER A 436 22.67 1.42 -29.68
CA SER A 436 22.55 0.39 -28.65
C SER A 436 23.49 0.71 -27.47
N PRO A 437 23.01 0.67 -26.21
CA PRO A 437 23.84 0.95 -25.05
C PRO A 437 24.95 -0.09 -24.90
N THR A 438 26.12 0.33 -24.41
CA THR A 438 27.23 -0.58 -24.08
C THR A 438 26.85 -1.43 -22.86
N TYR A 439 27.51 -2.59 -22.68
CA TYR A 439 27.31 -3.40 -21.48
C TYR A 439 27.62 -2.61 -20.20
N ALA A 440 28.61 -1.71 -20.24
CA ALA A 440 28.91 -0.79 -19.14
C ALA A 440 27.76 0.19 -18.86
N GLN A 441 27.09 0.71 -19.89
CA GLN A 441 25.91 1.57 -19.72
C GLN A 441 24.71 0.79 -19.17
N LEU A 442 24.53 -0.46 -19.58
CA LEU A 442 23.47 -1.34 -19.05
C LEU A 442 23.72 -1.73 -17.60
N ALA A 443 24.96 -2.07 -17.24
CA ALA A 443 25.35 -2.37 -15.87
C ALA A 443 25.26 -1.13 -14.95
N ARG A 444 25.56 0.07 -15.47
CA ARG A 444 25.43 1.34 -14.71
C ARG A 444 24.03 1.58 -14.14
N ILE A 445 22.98 1.15 -14.82
CA ILE A 445 21.59 1.26 -14.31
C ILE A 445 21.46 0.58 -12.94
N TYR A 446 22.13 -0.55 -12.74
CA TYR A 446 22.12 -1.29 -11.48
C TYR A 446 23.14 -0.76 -10.47
N VAL A 447 24.27 -0.17 -10.91
CA VAL A 447 25.20 0.54 -10.03
C VAL A 447 24.52 1.77 -9.41
N ASP A 448 23.83 2.58 -10.21
CA ASP A 448 23.09 3.75 -9.74
C ASP A 448 21.93 3.33 -8.82
N LYS A 449 21.31 2.18 -9.09
CA LYS A 449 20.32 1.58 -8.19
C LYS A 449 20.93 1.15 -6.86
N GLN A 450 22.05 0.42 -6.89
CA GLN A 450 22.75 -0.03 -5.68
C GLN A 450 23.11 1.16 -4.79
N GLU A 451 23.60 2.23 -5.41
CA GLU A 451 23.93 3.46 -4.69
C GLU A 451 22.70 4.10 -4.05
N ARG A 452 21.56 4.16 -4.76
CA ARG A 452 20.28 4.61 -4.19
C ARG A 452 19.80 3.72 -3.04
N ASP A 453 19.85 2.39 -3.20
CA ASP A 453 19.43 1.46 -2.15
C ASP A 453 20.33 1.58 -0.91
N ARG A 454 21.64 1.79 -1.11
CA ARG A 454 22.60 2.06 -0.03
C ARG A 454 22.28 3.36 0.70
N GLN A 455 22.00 4.43 -0.05
CA GLN A 455 21.60 5.73 0.50
C GLN A 455 20.27 5.62 1.28
N ALA A 456 19.29 4.88 0.76
CA ALA A 456 18.02 4.66 1.43
C ALA A 456 18.18 3.90 2.76
N LEU A 457 19.06 2.89 2.80
CA LEU A 457 19.41 2.21 4.04
C LEU A 457 20.13 3.16 5.02
N GLU A 458 21.02 4.02 4.54
CA GLU A 458 21.70 5.02 5.38
C GLU A 458 20.72 6.03 5.98
N GLN A 459 19.71 6.45 5.23
CA GLN A 459 18.63 7.30 5.74
C GLN A 459 17.79 6.58 6.80
N MET A 460 17.50 5.29 6.64
CA MET A 460 16.81 4.49 7.66
C MET A 460 17.64 4.34 8.95
N VAL A 461 18.95 4.15 8.82
CA VAL A 461 19.88 4.12 9.97
C VAL A 461 19.96 5.49 10.64
N ALA A 462 20.08 6.56 9.87
CA ALA A 462 20.08 7.94 10.38
C ALA A 462 18.77 8.25 11.12
N TYR A 463 17.62 7.81 10.59
CA TYR A 463 16.33 7.92 11.27
C TYR A 463 16.36 7.24 12.64
N ALA A 464 16.94 6.04 12.76
CA ALA A 464 17.01 5.30 14.02
C ALA A 464 17.92 5.99 15.06
N GLN A 465 19.02 6.61 14.60
CA GLN A 465 20.03 7.23 15.47
C GLN A 465 19.76 8.71 15.78
N SER A 466 18.87 9.35 15.03
CA SER A 466 18.57 10.77 15.17
C SER A 466 17.87 11.12 16.49
N GLY A 467 18.15 12.32 17.00
CA GLY A 467 17.45 12.94 18.12
C GLY A 467 16.33 13.91 17.73
N PHE A 468 16.11 14.13 16.43
CA PHE A 468 15.02 14.98 15.94
C PHE A 468 13.66 14.28 16.08
N CYS A 469 12.57 15.05 16.03
CA CYS A 469 11.20 14.50 15.99
C CYS A 469 11.09 13.42 14.90
N ARG A 470 10.67 12.20 15.27
CA ARG A 470 10.57 11.06 14.33
C ARG A 470 9.64 11.37 13.15
N TRP A 471 8.50 11.99 13.44
CA TRP A 471 7.54 12.40 12.41
C TRP A 471 8.11 13.46 11.48
N LYS A 472 8.92 14.40 11.98
CA LYS A 472 9.58 15.41 11.14
C LYS A 472 10.50 14.74 10.13
N LEU A 473 11.33 13.79 10.57
CA LEU A 473 12.23 13.04 9.68
C LEU A 473 11.47 12.27 8.59
N LEU A 474 10.35 11.64 8.95
CA LEU A 474 9.49 10.96 7.97
C LEU A 474 8.88 11.97 6.98
N LEU A 475 8.35 13.08 7.46
CA LEU A 475 7.74 14.09 6.59
C LEU A 475 8.76 14.74 5.66
N ASP A 476 9.97 15.02 6.15
CA ASP A 476 11.08 15.52 5.33
C ASP A 476 11.44 14.53 4.22
N TYR A 477 11.53 13.24 4.56
CA TYR A 477 11.84 12.19 3.60
C TYR A 477 10.84 12.13 2.43
N PHE A 478 9.55 12.30 2.73
CA PHE A 478 8.48 12.27 1.73
C PHE A 478 8.16 13.63 1.10
N GLY A 479 8.90 14.70 1.43
CA GLY A 479 8.66 16.04 0.92
C GLY A 479 7.37 16.69 1.44
N ASP A 480 6.86 16.24 2.60
CA ASP A 480 5.56 16.61 3.18
C ASP A 480 5.69 17.36 4.52
N ALA A 481 6.90 17.88 4.82
CA ALA A 481 7.14 18.56 6.10
C ALA A 481 6.42 19.91 6.21
N GLY A 482 6.39 20.72 5.16
CA GLY A 482 5.92 22.10 5.26
C GLY A 482 6.57 22.82 6.47
N ASP A 483 5.74 23.41 7.33
CA ASP A 483 6.16 24.08 8.57
C ASP A 483 6.13 23.14 9.81
N PHE A 484 6.03 21.83 9.61
CA PHE A 484 5.98 20.87 10.71
C PHE A 484 7.33 20.78 11.42
N GLU A 485 7.36 21.03 12.74
CA GLU A 485 8.61 20.90 13.52
C GLU A 485 8.60 19.71 14.48
N ARG A 486 7.49 19.50 15.19
CA ARG A 486 7.37 18.49 16.27
C ARG A 486 5.98 17.86 16.29
N CYS A 487 5.93 16.56 16.59
CA CYS A 487 4.67 15.83 16.76
C CYS A 487 4.18 15.76 18.21
N CYS A 488 5.05 16.04 19.18
CA CYS A 488 4.78 15.93 20.63
C CYS A 488 4.41 14.52 21.14
N THR A 489 4.42 13.50 20.28
CA THR A 489 3.96 12.14 20.62
C THR A 489 4.99 11.05 20.39
N CYS A 490 6.09 11.33 19.66
CA CYS A 490 7.18 10.36 19.47
C CYS A 490 8.13 10.34 20.67
N ASP A 491 8.90 9.27 20.79
CA ASP A 491 9.96 9.11 21.79
C ASP A 491 10.84 10.36 21.95
N ASN A 492 11.39 10.90 20.87
CA ASN A 492 12.28 12.07 20.90
C ASN A 492 11.56 13.38 21.29
N CYS A 493 10.24 13.47 21.12
CA CYS A 493 9.49 14.63 21.60
C CYS A 493 9.10 14.49 23.08
N GLN A 494 8.85 13.26 23.54
CA GLN A 494 8.45 12.97 24.93
C GLN A 494 9.64 12.91 25.88
N ALA A 495 10.75 12.36 25.41
CA ALA A 495 12.02 12.27 26.12
C ALA A 495 13.14 12.72 25.17
N PRO A 496 13.35 14.04 24.99
CA PRO A 496 14.40 14.55 24.14
C PRO A 496 15.75 13.97 24.58
N PRO A 497 16.55 13.41 23.65
CA PRO A 497 17.87 12.93 24.01
C PRO A 497 18.68 14.09 24.57
N ALA A 498 19.38 13.86 25.68
CA ALA A 498 20.27 14.85 26.25
C ALA A 498 21.34 15.21 25.21
N LEU A 499 21.17 16.37 24.55
CA LEU A 499 22.18 16.92 23.67
C LEU A 499 23.43 17.15 24.51
N ALA A 500 24.57 16.59 24.08
CA ALA A 500 25.86 16.85 24.71
C ALA A 500 26.37 18.26 24.34
N THR A 501 25.61 19.30 24.68
CA THR A 501 26.04 20.71 24.89
C THR A 501 24.81 21.53 25.30
N PRO A 502 24.90 22.40 26.32
CA PRO A 502 23.79 23.26 26.70
C PRO A 502 23.61 24.35 25.64
N ILE A 503 22.45 24.37 24.99
CA ILE A 503 21.94 25.53 24.25
C ILE A 503 20.88 26.14 25.16
N ASP A 504 20.95 27.46 25.35
CA ASP A 504 20.04 28.23 26.22
C ASP A 504 18.58 27.83 26.00
N LEU A 505 17.89 27.56 27.12
CA LEU A 505 16.52 27.02 27.18
C LEU A 505 15.44 27.98 26.66
N ASP A 506 15.81 29.16 26.17
CA ASP A 506 14.88 30.16 25.63
C ASP A 506 14.72 30.11 24.09
N GLU A 507 15.56 29.37 23.34
CA GLU A 507 15.44 29.26 21.87
C GLU A 507 14.90 27.90 21.36
N ALA A 508 14.72 26.90 22.24
CA ALA A 508 14.20 25.57 21.85
C ALA A 508 12.67 25.41 21.96
N ALA A 509 11.97 26.49 22.29
CA ALA A 509 10.51 26.56 22.39
C ALA A 509 9.91 27.27 21.17
N GLY A 510 10.13 26.72 19.98
CA GLY A 510 9.36 27.10 18.80
C GLY A 510 7.86 26.90 19.06
N PRO A 511 6.97 27.78 18.54
CA PRO A 511 5.54 27.69 18.79
C PRO A 511 5.01 26.34 18.29
N CYS A 512 4.36 25.60 19.18
CA CYS A 512 3.64 24.40 18.82
C CYS A 512 2.53 24.76 17.84
N ILE A 513 2.70 24.46 16.56
CA ILE A 513 1.57 24.46 15.62
C ILE A 513 0.74 23.22 15.96
N ARG A 514 -0.25 23.40 16.83
CA ARG A 514 -1.38 22.47 16.89
C ARG A 514 -2.04 22.55 15.52
N ALA A 515 -1.87 21.53 14.69
CA ALA A 515 -2.83 21.30 13.61
C ALA A 515 -4.21 21.34 14.26
N ASP A 516 -5.07 22.25 13.80
CA ASP A 516 -6.39 22.47 14.37
C ASP A 516 -7.02 21.12 14.69
N ALA A 517 -7.20 20.88 15.99
CA ALA A 517 -8.04 19.79 16.42
C ALA A 517 -9.37 19.99 15.70
N ALA A 518 -9.78 19.00 14.90
CA ALA A 518 -11.17 18.92 14.50
C ALA A 518 -11.99 19.15 15.78
N PRO A 519 -12.97 20.08 15.78
CA PRO A 519 -13.66 20.46 16.99
C PRO A 519 -14.14 19.17 17.66
N SER A 520 -13.73 18.99 18.90
CA SER A 520 -14.26 17.94 19.76
C SER A 520 -15.78 18.03 19.68
N PRO A 521 -16.49 16.90 19.47
CA PRO A 521 -17.95 16.92 19.53
C PRO A 521 -18.34 17.56 20.87
N PRO A 522 -19.37 18.43 20.89
CA PRO A 522 -19.79 19.09 22.11
C PRO A 522 -19.98 18.02 23.19
N PRO A 523 -19.52 18.25 24.43
CA PRO A 523 -19.65 17.27 25.50
C PRO A 523 -21.13 16.90 25.63
N VAL A 524 -21.44 15.64 25.31
CA VAL A 524 -22.77 15.09 25.56
C VAL A 524 -22.94 15.14 27.08
N PRO A 525 -24.02 15.75 27.61
CA PRO A 525 -24.22 15.84 29.04
C PRO A 525 -24.19 14.44 29.66
N PRO A 526 -23.53 14.24 30.81
CA PRO A 526 -23.37 12.93 31.41
C PRO A 526 -24.75 12.35 31.74
N ILE A 527 -25.08 11.25 31.08
CA ILE A 527 -26.31 10.50 31.34
C ILE A 527 -26.12 9.79 32.67
N ALA A 528 -26.88 10.16 33.69
CA ALA A 528 -26.78 9.54 35.01
C ALA A 528 -27.46 8.15 35.03
N VAL A 529 -26.91 7.22 35.79
CA VAL A 529 -27.57 5.94 36.12
C VAL A 529 -28.92 6.24 36.79
N GLY A 530 -29.98 5.61 36.31
CA GLY A 530 -31.38 5.86 36.71
C GLY A 530 -32.15 6.84 35.81
N SER A 531 -31.49 7.49 34.85
CA SER A 531 -32.17 8.41 33.92
C SER A 531 -33.07 7.66 32.92
N ARG A 532 -34.21 8.25 32.57
CA ARG A 532 -35.03 7.79 31.43
C ARG A 532 -34.46 8.35 30.13
N VAL A 533 -34.26 7.48 29.17
CA VAL A 533 -33.59 7.81 27.91
C VAL A 533 -34.28 7.14 26.72
N ARG A 534 -34.22 7.80 25.57
CA ARG A 534 -34.75 7.33 24.28
C ARG A 534 -33.57 7.01 23.34
N VAL A 535 -33.68 5.89 22.63
CA VAL A 535 -32.70 5.48 21.62
C VAL A 535 -33.39 5.37 20.25
N PRO A 536 -32.81 5.86 19.14
CA PRO A 536 -33.40 5.71 17.81
C PRO A 536 -33.69 4.24 17.47
N ARG A 537 -34.92 3.95 17.02
CA ARG A 537 -35.47 2.60 16.75
C ARG A 537 -35.80 1.72 17.97
N PHE A 538 -35.70 2.25 19.19
CA PHE A 538 -36.16 1.59 20.42
C PHE A 538 -37.07 2.51 21.25
N ASP A 539 -37.82 1.92 22.18
CA ASP A 539 -38.74 2.66 23.06
C ASP A 539 -37.99 3.40 24.19
N ILE A 540 -38.69 4.06 25.12
CA ILE A 540 -38.05 4.71 26.28
C ILE A 540 -37.56 3.65 27.29
N GLY A 541 -36.28 3.70 27.67
CA GLY A 541 -35.68 2.80 28.67
C GLY A 541 -35.01 3.55 29.83
N THR A 542 -34.56 2.80 30.84
CA THR A 542 -33.89 3.33 32.04
C THR A 542 -32.43 2.92 32.06
N VAL A 543 -31.53 3.86 32.36
CA VAL A 543 -30.08 3.61 32.39
C VAL A 543 -29.69 2.82 33.64
N LEU A 544 -29.06 1.66 33.45
CA LEU A 544 -28.56 0.79 34.52
C LEU A 544 -27.08 1.00 34.85
N SER A 545 -26.26 1.29 33.84
CA SER A 545 -24.82 1.53 34.04
C SER A 545 -24.23 2.39 32.94
N VAL A 546 -23.17 3.13 33.28
CA VAL A 546 -22.37 3.91 32.34
C VAL A 546 -20.91 3.53 32.54
N ALA A 547 -20.27 3.02 31.48
CA ALA A 547 -18.87 2.61 31.46
C ALA A 547 -18.18 3.27 30.25
N GLY A 548 -17.44 4.36 30.49
CA GLY A 548 -16.86 5.16 29.42
C GLY A 548 -17.94 5.80 28.55
N ASP A 549 -17.98 5.45 27.28
CA ASP A 549 -18.96 5.91 26.28
C ASP A 549 -20.13 4.94 26.08
N GLN A 550 -20.19 3.85 26.86
CA GLN A 550 -21.27 2.87 26.80
C GLN A 550 -22.30 3.08 27.91
N VAL A 551 -23.57 3.05 27.53
CA VAL A 551 -24.74 3.22 28.40
C VAL A 551 -25.61 1.97 28.27
N THR A 552 -25.78 1.25 29.37
CA THR A 552 -26.65 0.07 29.43
C THR A 552 -28.05 0.47 29.85
N ILE A 553 -29.06 0.12 29.05
CA ILE A 553 -30.45 0.56 29.20
C ILE A 553 -31.37 -0.66 29.32
N ALA A 554 -32.28 -0.62 30.28
CA ALA A 554 -33.38 -1.58 30.43
C ALA A 554 -34.66 -1.05 29.78
N PHE A 555 -35.27 -1.85 28.90
CA PHE A 555 -36.57 -1.54 28.29
C PHE A 555 -37.72 -2.29 28.99
N PRO A 556 -38.99 -1.83 28.82
CA PRO A 556 -40.16 -2.41 29.50
C PRO A 556 -40.40 -3.92 29.24
N GLU A 557 -39.85 -4.50 28.18
CA GLU A 557 -39.95 -5.93 27.85
C GLU A 557 -38.81 -6.79 28.43
N GLU A 558 -38.22 -6.38 29.57
CA GLU A 558 -37.09 -7.05 30.25
C GLU A 558 -35.82 -7.27 29.39
N THR A 559 -35.68 -6.57 28.27
CA THR A 559 -34.45 -6.62 27.48
C THR A 559 -33.48 -5.53 27.93
N THR A 560 -32.28 -5.95 28.33
CA THR A 560 -31.17 -5.05 28.61
C THR A 560 -30.28 -4.94 27.38
N ARG A 561 -29.96 -3.72 26.94
CA ARG A 561 -29.07 -3.49 25.80
C ARG A 561 -28.10 -2.35 26.08
N THR A 562 -26.88 -2.48 25.57
CA THR A 562 -25.83 -1.46 25.70
C THR A 562 -25.74 -0.65 24.40
N PHE A 563 -25.75 0.67 24.55
CA PHE A 563 -25.69 1.63 23.44
C PHE A 563 -24.54 2.60 23.69
N MET A 564 -24.01 3.22 22.64
CA MET A 564 -23.08 4.33 22.83
C MET A 564 -23.85 5.57 23.26
N ALA A 565 -23.28 6.36 24.18
CA ALA A 565 -23.91 7.52 24.80
C ALA A 565 -24.40 8.55 23.77
N GLU A 566 -23.74 8.65 22.61
CA GLU A 566 -24.14 9.54 21.50
C GLU A 566 -25.48 9.16 20.84
N PHE A 567 -25.92 7.90 20.97
CA PHE A 567 -27.21 7.41 20.44
C PHE A 567 -28.32 7.42 21.49
N VAL A 568 -28.03 7.92 22.69
CA VAL A 568 -28.95 7.92 23.83
C VAL A 568 -29.32 9.37 24.14
N ALA A 569 -30.60 9.73 23.94
CA ALA A 569 -31.10 11.05 24.26
C ALA A 569 -31.94 11.00 25.56
N PRO A 570 -32.00 12.07 26.37
CA PRO A 570 -32.98 12.17 27.45
C PRO A 570 -34.40 12.00 26.91
N ALA A 571 -35.23 11.20 27.59
CA ALA A 571 -36.60 10.87 27.17
C ALA A 571 -37.61 11.96 27.51
#